data_AF-A0A7Y4WX97-F1
#
_entry.id   AF-A0A7Y4WX97-F1
#
_cell.length_a   1.000
_cell.length_b   1.000
_cell.length_c   1.000
_cell.angle_alpha   90.00
_cell.angle_beta   90.00
_cell.angle_gamma   90.00
#
_symmetry.space_group_name_H-M   'P 1'
#
loop_
_entity.id
_entity.type
_entity.pdbx_description
1 polymer ?
#
loop_
_entity_poly.entity_id
_entity_poly.type
_entity_poly.pdbx_seq_one_letter_code
_entity_poly.pdbx_strand_id
1 'polypeptide(L)' 'MKSGEPVVLLVVAESSGSSPGRRGYKMAVTATELRGSIGGGVMEVNLVETSRNLSEPGAIA' A
#
# COMPACT_ATOMS: atom_id res chain seq x y z
N MET A 1 8.29 11.07 -0.57
CA MET A 1 6.99 11.48 -0.02
C MET A 1 7.10 12.91 0.46
N LYS A 2 6.23 13.79 -0.04
CA LYS A 2 6.24 15.24 0.28
C LYS A 2 4.88 15.70 0.81
N SER A 3 4.87 16.82 1.52
CA SER A 3 3.63 17.44 1.99
C SER A 3 2.73 17.81 0.82
N GLY A 4 1.43 17.46 0.89
CA GLY A 4 0.45 17.71 -0.16
C GLY A 4 0.46 16.69 -1.31
N GLU A 5 1.36 15.71 -1.29
CA GLU A 5 1.34 14.58 -2.24
C GLU A 5 0.25 13.57 -1.82
N PRO A 6 -0.62 13.13 -2.73
CA PRO A 6 -1.56 12.05 -2.44
C PRO A 6 -0.83 10.77 -2.03
N VAL A 7 -1.35 10.12 -0.98
CA VAL A 7 -0.80 8.90 -0.41
C VAL A 7 -1.93 7.91 -0.18
N VAL A 8 -1.69 6.65 -0.57
CA VAL A 8 -2.50 5.51 -0.14
C VAL A 8 -1.75 4.78 0.96
N LEU A 9 -2.38 4.61 2.13
CA LEU A 9 -1.82 3.86 3.24
C LEU A 9 -2.47 2.48 3.31
N LEU A 10 -1.69 1.46 2.98
CA LEU A 10 -2.05 0.06 3.18
C LEU A 10 -1.74 -0.35 4.61
N VAL A 11 -2.71 -1.01 5.26
CA VAL A 11 -2.55 -1.58 6.60
C VAL A 11 -3.08 -3.00 6.61
N VAL A 12 -2.25 -3.94 7.05
CA VAL A 12 -2.69 -5.31 7.33
C VAL A 12 -3.53 -5.27 8.62
N ALA A 13 -4.85 -5.23 8.47
CA ALA A 13 -5.79 -5.23 9.59
C ALA A 13 -5.82 -6.60 10.29
N GLU A 14 -5.76 -7.66 9.48
CA GLU A 14 -5.76 -9.06 9.90
C GLU A 14 -4.95 -9.88 8.89
N SER A 15 -4.42 -11.02 9.32
CA SER A 15 -3.78 -11.99 8.46
C SER A 15 -4.14 -13.40 8.95
N SER A 16 -4.43 -14.30 8.02
CA SER A 16 -4.80 -15.68 8.30
C SER A 16 -4.04 -16.64 7.36
N GLY A 17 -3.85 -17.87 7.83
CA GLY A 17 -3.11 -18.89 7.08
C GLY A 17 -1.63 -18.55 6.92
N SER A 18 -1.11 -18.73 5.72
CA SER A 18 0.32 -18.59 5.38
C SER A 18 0.71 -17.25 4.75
N SER A 19 -0.17 -16.23 4.81
CA SER A 19 0.18 -14.91 4.28
C SER A 19 1.35 -14.32 5.09
N PRO A 20 2.44 -13.87 4.43
CA PRO A 20 3.62 -13.38 5.14
C PRO A 20 3.39 -12.04 5.85
N GLY A 21 2.37 -11.27 5.43
CA GLY A 21 1.96 -10.04 6.10
C GLY A 21 1.39 -10.31 7.49
N ARG A 22 1.81 -9.57 8.51
CA ARG A 22 1.27 -9.68 9.87
C ARG A 22 0.44 -8.46 10.22
N ARG A 23 -0.58 -8.66 11.06
CA ARG A 23 -1.41 -7.56 11.60
C ARG A 23 -0.51 -6.42 12.06
N GLY A 24 -0.82 -5.21 11.59
CA GLY A 24 -0.10 -4.00 11.92
C GLY A 24 0.95 -3.56 10.89
N TYR A 25 1.40 -4.45 9.99
CA TYR A 25 2.26 -4.08 8.86
C TYR A 25 1.61 -2.96 8.04
N LYS A 26 2.45 -2.04 7.53
CA LYS A 26 2.00 -0.88 6.78
C LYS A 26 2.90 -0.61 5.60
N MET A 27 2.29 -0.19 4.50
CA MET A 27 2.98 0.39 3.37
C MET A 27 2.28 1.68 2.96
N ALA A 28 3.04 2.75 2.79
CA ALA A 28 2.58 3.96 2.14
C ALA A 28 3.00 3.93 0.66
N VAL A 29 2.07 4.27 -0.22
CA VAL A 29 2.21 4.25 -1.67
C VAL A 29 1.88 5.63 -2.23
N THR A 30 2.77 6.17 -3.05
CA THR A 30 2.50 7.31 -3.93
C THR A 30 2.69 6.91 -5.40
N ALA A 31 2.43 7.85 -6.31
CA ALA A 31 2.71 7.66 -7.73
C ALA A 31 4.16 7.26 -8.02
N THR A 32 5.12 7.66 -7.17
CA THR A 32 6.56 7.44 -7.42
C THR A 32 7.28 6.67 -6.31
N GLU A 33 6.81 6.72 -5.07
CA GLU A 33 7.51 6.13 -3.92
C GLU A 33 6.68 5.06 -3.19
N LEU A 34 7.40 4.07 -2.63
CA LEU A 34 6.89 3.08 -1.69
C LEU A 34 7.68 3.17 -0.39
N ARG A 35 7.00 3.08 0.76
CA ARG A 35 7.63 3.05 2.08
C ARG A 35 6.96 2.02 2.99
N GLY A 36 7.75 1.13 3.58
CA GLY A 36 7.23 0.02 4.40
C GLY A 36 6.92 -1.23 3.58
N SER A 37 6.23 -2.18 4.18
CA SER A 37 5.82 -3.44 3.56
C SER A 37 4.55 -3.95 4.21
N ILE A 38 3.73 -4.67 3.44
CA ILE A 38 2.57 -5.42 3.92
C ILE A 38 2.81 -6.94 3.95
N GLY A 39 4.05 -7.38 3.76
CA GLY A 39 4.46 -8.79 3.88
C GLY A 39 5.16 -9.36 2.66
N GLY A 40 5.23 -8.62 1.55
CA GLY A 40 5.85 -9.10 0.31
C GLY A 40 5.01 -10.10 -0.48
N GLY A 41 5.64 -10.73 -1.48
CA GLY A 41 5.00 -11.69 -2.38
C GLY A 41 4.06 -11.04 -3.40
N VAL A 42 3.31 -11.88 -4.13
CA VAL A 42 2.43 -11.42 -5.21
C VAL A 42 1.32 -10.49 -4.72
N MET A 43 0.84 -10.68 -3.49
CA MET A 43 -0.19 -9.83 -2.90
C MET A 43 0.29 -8.38 -2.73
N GLU A 44 1.55 -8.21 -2.30
CA GLU A 44 2.14 -6.87 -2.16
C GLU A 44 2.29 -6.18 -3.52
N VAL A 45 2.74 -6.89 -4.55
CA VAL A 45 2.85 -6.35 -5.92
C VAL A 45 1.49 -5.88 -6.42
N ASN A 46 0.47 -6.73 -6.35
CA ASN A 46 -0.87 -6.41 -6.86
C ASN A 46 -1.51 -5.22 -6.11
N LEU A 47 -1.34 -5.16 -4.79
CA LEU A 47 -1.86 -4.07 -3.98
C LEU A 47 -1.11 -2.76 -4.23
N VAL A 48 0.20 -2.82 -4.48
CA VAL A 48 0.99 -1.64 -4.88
C VAL A 48 0.49 -1.08 -6.21
N GLU A 49 0.28 -1.92 -7.22
CA GLU A 49 -0.24 -1.48 -8.52
C GLU A 49 -1.62 -0.82 -8.40
N THR A 50 -2.53 -1.46 -7.66
CA THR A 50 -3.86 -0.91 -7.39
C THR A 50 -3.77 0.42 -6.64
N SER A 51 -2.89 0.51 -5.65
CA SER A 51 -2.71 1.72 -4.83
C SER A 51 -2.10 2.88 -5.60
N ARG A 52 -1.20 2.61 -6.56
CA ARG A 52 -0.64 3.66 -7.42
C ARG A 52 -1.73 4.33 -8.24
N ASN A 53 -2.62 3.54 -8.85
CA ASN A 53 -3.75 4.07 -9.60
C ASN A 53 -4.68 4.93 -8.73
N LEU A 54 -4.89 4.53 -7.46
CA LEU A 54 -5.68 5.29 -6.50
C LEU A 54 -4.95 6.55 -6.00
N SER A 55 -3.62 6.58 -6.01
CA SER A 55 -2.84 7.75 -5.61
C SER A 55 -2.80 8.86 -6.67
N GLU A 56 -3.34 8.61 -7.87
CA GLU A 56 -3.42 9.63 -8.91
C GLU A 56 -4.42 10.75 -8.53
N PRO A 57 -4.10 12.02 -8.82
CA PRO A 57 -4.99 13.14 -8.51
C PRO A 57 -6.39 12.94 -9.11
N GLY A 58 -7.42 12.98 -8.26
CA GLY A 58 -8.83 12.82 -8.65
C GLY A 58 -9.35 11.38 -8.67
N ALA A 59 -8.52 10.38 -8.38
CA ALA A 59 -8.98 8.99 -8.25
C ALA A 59 -9.71 8.70 -6.92
N ILE A 60 -9.51 9.57 -5.92
CA ILE A 60 -10.19 9.50 -4.62
C ILE A 60 -11.09 10.74 -4.53
N ALA A 61 -12.38 10.54 -4.77
CA ALA A 61 -13.44 11.56 -4.67
C ALA A 61 -14.23 11.38 -3.37
#